data_AF-A0AA37XH91-F1
#
_entry.id   AF-A0AA37XH91-F1
#
_cell.length_a   1.000
_cell.length_b   1.000
_cell.length_c   1.000
_cell.angle_alpha   90.00
_cell.angle_beta   90.00
_cell.angle_gamma   90.00
#
_symmetry.space_group_name_H-M   'P 1'
#
loop_
_entity.id
_entity.type
_entity.pdbx_description
1 polymer ?
#
loop_
_entity_poly.entity_id
_entity_poly.type
_entity_poly.pdbx_seq_one_letter_code
_entity_poly.pdbx_strand_id
1 'polypeptide(L)'
;MPSEYARSVYYEQDGVSKPERVSELLARESPIVTRFQRYRTSAEQVAAAEAAGVGVEATLELEFARPNVSAMPVTTTPGQGLRGDEAARRALSYLGRQRGRGPSRSDGRE
;
A
#
# COMPACT_ATOMS: atom_id res chain seq x y z
N MET A 1 3.52 3.68 -25.03
CA MET A 1 4.24 4.10 -23.80
C MET A 1 3.18 4.46 -22.75
N PRO A 2 3.29 4.02 -21.48
CA PRO A 2 2.35 4.43 -20.44
C PRO A 2 2.42 5.96 -20.27
N SER A 3 1.27 6.60 -20.00
CA SER A 3 1.24 8.01 -19.67
C SER A 3 2.05 8.30 -18.39
N GLU A 4 2.56 9.52 -18.24
CA GLU A 4 3.27 9.91 -17.00
C GLU A 4 2.39 9.72 -15.76
N TYR A 5 1.07 9.95 -15.90
CA TYR A 5 0.09 9.66 -14.87
C TYR A 5 0.04 8.16 -14.53
N ALA A 6 0.04 7.26 -15.52
CA ALA A 6 0.04 5.83 -15.27
C ALA A 6 1.28 5.39 -14.48
N ARG A 7 2.45 5.95 -14.78
CA ARG A 7 3.69 5.67 -14.02
C ARG A 7 3.66 6.23 -12.60
N SER A 8 2.95 7.33 -12.36
CA SER A 8 2.84 7.91 -11.03
C SER A 8 1.93 7.09 -10.12
N VAL A 9 0.89 6.45 -10.68
CA VAL A 9 -0.13 5.71 -9.92
C VAL A 9 0.13 4.20 -9.84
N TYR A 10 0.73 3.58 -10.86
CA TYR A 10 0.90 2.13 -10.95
C TYR A 10 2.36 1.71 -10.87
N TYR A 11 2.59 0.48 -10.40
CA TYR A 11 3.86 -0.21 -10.58
C TYR A 11 3.91 -0.86 -11.95
N GLU A 12 5.02 -0.67 -12.67
CA GLU A 12 5.18 -1.13 -14.07
C GLU A 12 5.21 -2.66 -14.21
N GLN A 13 5.56 -3.39 -13.15
CA GLN A 13 5.76 -4.84 -13.18
C GLN A 13 4.46 -5.65 -13.05
N ASP A 14 3.54 -5.21 -12.19
CA ASP A 14 2.43 -6.06 -11.72
C ASP A 14 1.04 -5.48 -12.02
N GLY A 15 0.96 -4.29 -12.64
CA GLY A 15 -0.31 -3.58 -12.86
C GLY A 15 -1.03 -3.18 -11.57
N VAL A 16 -0.39 -3.36 -10.41
CA VAL A 16 -0.89 -3.00 -9.10
C VAL A 16 -0.70 -1.50 -8.90
N SER A 17 -1.75 -0.82 -8.41
CA SER A 17 -1.61 0.59 -8.05
C SER A 17 -0.76 0.75 -6.78
N LYS A 18 0.05 1.79 -6.73
CA LYS A 18 0.81 2.15 -5.53
C LYS A 18 -0.05 2.24 -4.27
N PRO A 19 -1.23 2.91 -4.26
CA PRO A 19 -2.09 2.96 -3.07
C PRO A 19 -2.63 1.58 -2.67
N GLU A 20 -2.93 0.69 -3.62
CA GLU A 20 -3.34 -0.69 -3.32
C GLU A 20 -2.25 -1.44 -2.58
N ARG A 21 -1.00 -1.33 -3.05
CA ARG A 21 0.14 -1.99 -2.41
C ARG A 21 0.42 -1.44 -1.00
N VAL A 22 0.32 -0.13 -0.82
CA VAL A 22 0.50 0.51 0.49
C VAL A 22 -0.60 0.07 1.45
N SER A 23 -1.85 0.04 1.00
CA SER A 23 -2.98 -0.42 1.81
C SER A 23 -2.83 -1.87 2.25
N GLU A 24 -2.39 -2.73 1.33
CA GLU A 24 -2.10 -4.14 1.63
C GLU A 24 -1.00 -4.29 2.69
N LEU A 25 0.12 -3.58 2.54
CA LEU A 25 1.22 -3.61 3.51
C LEU A 25 0.77 -3.09 4.88
N LEU A 26 0.09 -1.95 4.93
CA LEU A 26 -0.44 -1.39 6.17
C LEU A 26 -1.40 -2.34 6.87
N ALA A 27 -2.26 -3.01 6.10
CA ALA A 27 -3.21 -3.96 6.66
C ALA A 27 -2.50 -5.21 7.23
N ARG A 28 -1.40 -5.66 6.60
CA ARG A 28 -0.58 -6.79 7.06
C ARG A 28 0.27 -6.45 8.29
N GLU A 29 0.77 -5.23 8.38
CA GLU A 29 1.64 -4.79 9.48
C GLU A 29 0.84 -4.27 10.68
N SER A 30 -0.34 -3.68 10.44
CA SER A 30 -1.16 -3.13 11.51
C SER A 30 -1.86 -4.23 12.31
N PRO A 31 -1.64 -4.31 13.64
CA PRO A 31 -2.32 -5.29 14.48
C PRO A 31 -3.80 -4.95 14.69
N ILE A 32 -4.20 -3.69 14.45
CA ILE A 32 -5.58 -3.22 14.59
C ILE A 32 -6.44 -3.69 13.40
N VAL A 33 -5.82 -3.89 12.23
CA VAL A 33 -6.53 -4.37 11.05
C VAL A 33 -6.76 -5.87 11.18
N THR A 34 -8.02 -6.24 11.43
CA THR A 34 -8.46 -7.63 11.62
C THR A 34 -8.86 -8.30 10.32
N ARG A 35 -9.30 -7.53 9.32
CA ARG A 35 -9.72 -8.02 8.01
C ARG A 35 -9.33 -7.03 6.92
N PHE A 36 -8.94 -7.56 5.77
CA PHE A 36 -8.66 -6.79 4.57
C PHE A 36 -9.17 -7.55 3.35
N GLN A 37 -9.79 -6.82 2.43
CA GLN A 37 -10.34 -7.35 1.19
C GLN A 37 -9.95 -6.43 0.04
N ARG A 38 -9.59 -7.04 -1.08
CA ARG A 38 -9.34 -6.35 -2.35
C ARG A 38 -10.31 -6.86 -3.40
N TYR A 39 -11.03 -5.94 -4.01
CA TYR A 39 -11.90 -6.21 -5.14
C TYR A 39 -11.29 -5.65 -6.43
N ARG A 40 -11.45 -6.35 -7.55
CA ARG A 40 -11.09 -5.86 -8.88
C ARG A 40 -12.21 -6.12 -9.89
N THR A 41 -12.24 -5.29 -10.91
CA THR A 41 -13.06 -5.47 -12.10
C THR A 41 -12.13 -5.73 -13.27
N SER A 42 -12.39 -6.78 -14.05
CA SER A 42 -11.67 -7.02 -15.30
C SER A 42 -12.27 -6.18 -16.44
N ALA A 43 -11.46 -5.88 -17.46
CA ALA A 43 -11.97 -5.19 -18.65
C ALA A 43 -13.08 -5.99 -19.35
N GLU A 44 -12.99 -7.32 -19.32
CA GLU A 44 -14.02 -8.22 -19.86
C GLU A 44 -15.33 -8.12 -19.07
N GLN A 45 -15.27 -8.03 -17.74
CA GLN A 45 -16.45 -7.82 -16.89
C GLN A 45 -17.11 -6.47 -17.15
N VAL A 46 -16.31 -5.43 -17.36
CA VAL A 46 -16.81 -4.11 -17.73
C VAL A 46 -17.52 -4.17 -19.08
N ALA A 47 -16.86 -4.73 -20.10
CA ALA A 47 -17.43 -4.85 -21.44
C ALA A 47 -18.70 -5.70 -21.47
N ALA A 48 -18.74 -6.80 -20.71
CA ALA A 48 -19.91 -7.67 -20.61
C ALA A 48 -21.08 -6.96 -19.92
N ALA A 49 -20.83 -6.22 -18.84
CA ALA A 49 -21.89 -5.49 -18.13
C ALA A 49 -22.43 -4.33 -18.98
N GLU A 50 -21.57 -3.60 -19.69
CA GLU A 50 -21.96 -2.56 -20.64
C GLU A 50 -22.83 -3.14 -21.76
N ALA A 51 -22.44 -4.27 -22.36
CA ALA A 51 -23.20 -4.94 -23.40
C ALA A 51 -24.58 -5.44 -22.92
N ALA A 52 -24.67 -5.86 -21.65
CA ALA A 52 -25.91 -6.32 -21.04
C ALA A 52 -26.76 -5.17 -20.45
N GLY A 53 -26.27 -3.92 -20.44
CA GLY A 53 -26.96 -2.78 -19.86
C GLY A 53 -27.11 -2.86 -18.34
N VAL A 54 -26.21 -3.57 -17.66
CA VAL A 54 -26.22 -3.78 -16.20
C VAL A 54 -24.97 -3.19 -15.54
N GLY A 55 -25.01 -3.01 -14.22
CA GLY A 55 -23.84 -2.59 -13.46
C GLY A 55 -22.75 -3.67 -13.40
N VAL A 56 -21.49 -3.24 -13.35
CA VAL A 56 -20.34 -4.15 -13.17
C VAL A 56 -20.25 -4.56 -11.70
N GLU A 57 -20.18 -5.86 -11.44
CA GLU A 57 -19.90 -6.38 -10.10
C GLU A 57 -18.39 -6.64 -9.93
N ALA A 58 -17.79 -6.06 -8.90
CA ALA A 58 -16.37 -6.25 -8.60
C ALA A 58 -16.12 -7.63 -7.97
N THR A 59 -15.12 -8.34 -8.47
CA THR A 59 -14.73 -9.67 -7.98
C THR A 59 -13.75 -9.56 -6.82
N LEU A 60 -13.97 -10.34 -5.76
CA LEU A 60 -13.02 -10.45 -4.65
C LEU A 60 -11.76 -11.19 -5.11
N GLU A 61 -10.62 -10.51 -5.03
CA GLU A 61 -9.32 -10.99 -5.53
C GLU A 61 -8.40 -11.46 -4.41
N LEU A 62 -8.45 -10.77 -3.27
CA LEU A 62 -7.61 -11.08 -2.13
C LEU A 62 -8.38 -10.83 -0.85
N GLU A 63 -8.35 -11.79 0.04
CA GLU A 63 -8.89 -11.66 1.38
C GLU A 63 -7.88 -12.19 2.38
N PHE A 64 -7.66 -11.43 3.45
CA PHE A 64 -7.06 -11.99 4.65
C PHE A 64 -7.83 -11.53 5.89
N ALA A 65 -7.94 -12.44 6.84
CA ALA A 65 -8.49 -12.18 8.15
C ALA A 65 -7.51 -12.71 9.19
N ARG A 66 -7.22 -11.91 10.21
CA ARG A 66 -6.48 -12.41 11.36
C ARG A 66 -7.41 -13.34 12.15
N PRO A 67 -6.97 -14.55 12.52
CA PRO A 67 -7.74 -15.36 13.45
C PRO A 67 -7.94 -14.53 14.72
N ASN A 68 -9.16 -14.55 15.25
CA ASN A 68 -9.55 -13.78 16.42
C ASN A 68 -8.86 -14.39 17.65
N VAL A 69 -7.55 -14.12 17.80
CA VAL A 69 -6.84 -14.36 19.05
C VAL A 69 -7.33 -13.26 19.96
N SER A 70 -8.37 -13.56 20.75
CA SER A 70 -8.84 -12.82 21.92
C SER A 70 -8.02 -11.55 22.10
N ALA A 71 -8.54 -10.43 21.59
CA ALA A 71 -7.89 -9.13 21.69
C ALA A 71 -7.59 -8.88 23.16
N MET A 72 -6.37 -9.17 23.62
CA MET A 72 -5.91 -8.63 24.88
C MET A 72 -5.87 -7.13 24.62
N PRO A 73 -6.72 -6.33 25.29
CA PRO A 73 -6.65 -4.89 25.13
C PRO A 73 -5.23 -4.49 25.50
N VAL A 74 -4.50 -3.89 24.54
CA VAL A 74 -3.21 -3.29 24.82
C VAL A 74 -3.47 -2.28 25.92
N THR A 75 -2.95 -2.55 27.12
CA THR A 75 -3.10 -1.67 28.26
C THR A 75 -2.29 -0.43 27.94
N THR A 76 -2.91 0.57 27.34
CA THR A 76 -2.32 1.91 27.22
C THR A 76 -2.30 2.47 28.63
N THR A 77 -1.20 2.25 29.35
CA THR A 77 -0.97 2.90 30.64
C THR A 77 -1.02 4.40 30.39
N PRO A 78 -2.02 5.14 30.92
CA PRO A 78 -2.12 6.57 30.71
C PRO A 78 -1.10 7.24 31.63
N GLY A 79 0.17 7.27 31.23
CA GLY A 79 1.20 7.66 32.18
C GLY A 79 2.64 7.55 31.69
N GLN A 80 2.93 7.82 30.42
CA GLN A 80 4.27 8.27 30.03
C GLN A 80 4.20 8.92 28.65
N GLY A 81 4.07 10.24 28.66
CA GLY A 81 4.06 11.03 27.44
C GLY A 81 5.34 10.83 26.63
N LEU A 82 5.17 10.78 25.31
CA LEU A 82 6.06 11.39 24.32
C LEU A 82 7.56 11.20 24.56
N ARG A 83 8.04 9.97 24.72
CA ARG A 83 9.46 9.68 24.51
C ARG A 83 9.65 8.76 23.32
N GLY A 84 9.89 9.41 22.19
CA GLY A 84 10.66 8.85 21.09
C GLY A 84 9.86 7.95 20.19
N ASP A 85 9.30 8.56 19.15
CA ASP A 85 9.00 7.95 17.85
C ASP A 85 10.26 7.29 17.25
N GLU A 86 10.78 6.23 17.87
CA GLU A 86 11.94 5.49 17.34
C GLU A 86 11.49 4.60 16.17
N ALA A 87 10.27 4.07 16.23
CA ALA A 87 9.63 3.37 15.12
C ALA A 87 9.31 4.32 13.95
N ALA A 88 8.73 5.50 14.21
CA ALA A 88 8.46 6.47 13.15
C ALA A 88 9.75 7.11 12.60
N ARG A 89 10.77 7.37 13.44
CA ARG A 89 12.11 7.78 12.98
C ARG A 89 12.81 6.69 12.16
N ARG A 90 12.66 5.41 12.51
CA ARG A 90 13.17 4.30 11.69
C ARG A 90 12.46 4.20 10.35
N ALA A 91 11.14 4.30 10.32
CA ALA A 91 10.36 4.31 9.08
C ALA A 91 10.76 5.49 8.16
N LEU A 92 10.94 6.68 8.72
CA LEU A 92 11.44 7.85 8.00
C LEU A 92 12.90 7.71 7.53
N SER A 93 13.76 7.02 8.30
CA SER A 93 15.14 6.74 7.87
C SER A 93 15.23 5.71 6.73
N TYR A 94 14.28 4.76 6.67
CA TYR A 94 14.16 3.81 5.56
C TYR A 94 13.69 4.51 4.28
N LEU A 95 12.74 5.45 4.40
CA LEU A 95 12.29 6.31 3.30
C LEU A 95 13.37 7.31 2.83
N GLY A 96 14.19 7.84 3.75
CA GLY A 96 15.29 8.75 3.42
C GLY A 96 16.44 8.08 2.67
N ARG A 97 16.71 6.80 2.93
CA ARG A 97 17.78 6.04 2.27
C ARG A 97 17.47 5.69 0.81
N GLN A 98 16.19 5.70 0.41
CA GLN A 98 15.77 5.45 -0.97
C GLN A 98 15.70 6.71 -1.85
N ARG A 99 15.76 7.93 -1.29
CA ARG A 99 15.81 9.19 -2.05
C ARG A 99 17.23 9.78 -2.22
N GLY A 100 18.26 9.11 -1.72
CA GLY A 100 19.62 9.66 -1.62
C GLY A 100 20.70 9.05 -2.52
N ARG A 101 20.35 8.25 -3.53
CA ARG A 101 21.35 7.71 -4.48
C ARG A 101 21.06 8.16 -5.91
N GLY A 102 21.09 9.47 -6.12
CA GLY A 102 21.35 10.02 -7.44
C GLY A 102 22.80 9.75 -7.84
N PRO A 103 23.10 9.47 -9.12
CA PRO A 103 24.47 9.30 -9.58
C PRO A 103 25.25 10.60 -9.36
N SER A 104 26.37 10.52 -8.64
CA SER A 104 27.33 11.61 -8.50
C SER A 104 27.78 12.07 -9.88
N ARG A 105 27.57 13.35 -10.18
CA ARG A 105 28.23 14.06 -11.27
C ARG A 105 29.74 14.02 -11.03
N SER A 106 30.47 13.39 -11.94
CA SER A 106 31.91 13.61 -12.08
C SER A 106 32.11 14.90 -12.87
N ASP A 107 32.32 16.02 -12.17
CA ASP A 107 32.95 17.21 -12.75
C ASP A 107 34.44 16.92 -12.92
N GLY A 108 34.82 16.58 -14.16
CA GLY A 108 36.21 16.57 -14.59
C GLY A 108 36.70 18.01 -14.77
N ARG A 109 37.56 18.45 -13.85
CA ARG A 109 38.49 19.55 -14.10
C ARG A 109 39.68 19.00 -14.86
N GLU A 110 39.91 19.50 -16.07
CA GLU A 110 41.25 19.81 -16.62
C GLU A 110 41.13 21.10 -17.44
#